data_AF-A0A9C9KS01-F1
#
_entry.id   AF-A0A9C9KS01-F1
#
_cell.length_a   1.000
_cell.length_b   1.000
_cell.length_c   1.000
_cell.angle_alpha   90.00
_cell.angle_beta   90.00
_cell.angle_gamma   90.00
#
_symmetry.space_group_name_H-M   'P 1'
#
loop_
_entity.id
_entity.type
_entity.pdbx_description
1 polymer ?
#
loop_
_entity_poly.entity_id
_entity_poly.type
_entity_poly.pdbx_seq_one_letter_code
_entity_poly.pdbx_strand_id
1 'polypeptide(L)'
;MNAVPESFSDYKVADLSLADWGRKEIAIAETEMPGLMALRVEYKDKNPLKGARILGSLHMTIQTAVLIETLVDLGAEVRWVSCNIFSTQDHAAAAIAASGIPVFAWKGESIEEYWWCTE
;
A
#
# COMPACT_ATOMS: atom_id res chain seq x y z
N MET A 1 1.20 -15.75 12.92
CA MET A 1 0.43 -16.15 11.73
C MET A 1 -0.98 -15.63 11.95
N ASN A 2 -1.26 -14.41 11.49
CA ASN A 2 -2.61 -13.88 11.56
C ASN A 2 -3.36 -14.35 10.31
N ALA A 3 -4.53 -14.92 10.53
CA ALA A 3 -5.41 -15.41 9.48
C ALA A 3 -5.70 -14.30 8.46
N VAL A 4 -5.56 -14.61 7.17
CA VAL A 4 -6.15 -13.79 6.11
C VAL A 4 -7.67 -13.84 6.36
N PRO A 5 -8.35 -12.70 6.62
CA PRO A 5 -9.77 -12.72 6.92
C PRO A 5 -10.55 -13.24 5.71
N GLU A 6 -11.62 -14.00 5.96
CA GLU A 6 -12.62 -14.36 4.95
C GLU A 6 -13.06 -13.09 4.20
N SER A 7 -12.74 -13.06 2.90
CA SER A 7 -12.90 -11.96 1.93
C SER A 7 -12.68 -10.55 2.50
N PHE A 8 -11.41 -10.14 2.64
CA PHE A 8 -11.06 -8.72 2.74
C PHE A 8 -11.71 -7.94 1.58
N SER A 9 -12.55 -6.95 1.90
CA SER A 9 -13.33 -6.16 0.91
C SER A 9 -13.19 -4.66 1.10
N ASP A 10 -12.35 -4.21 2.03
CA ASP A 10 -12.17 -2.80 2.39
C ASP A 10 -11.06 -2.16 1.54
N TYR A 11 -11.30 -2.13 0.22
CA TYR A 11 -10.43 -1.51 -0.77
C TYR A 11 -11.23 -1.12 -2.02
N LYS A 12 -10.69 -0.20 -2.81
CA LYS A 12 -11.18 0.11 -4.16
C LYS A 12 -9.99 0.41 -5.08
N VAL A 13 -9.79 -0.47 -6.06
CA VAL A 13 -8.72 -0.38 -7.07
C VAL A 13 -9.31 -0.66 -8.45
N ALA A 14 -8.58 -0.32 -9.51
CA ALA A 14 -9.04 -0.54 -10.89
C ALA A 14 -9.25 -2.02 -11.20
N ASP A 15 -8.25 -2.86 -10.92
CA ASP A 15 -8.24 -4.28 -11.27
C ASP A 15 -7.34 -5.07 -10.31
N LEU A 16 -7.94 -5.94 -9.49
CA LEU A 16 -7.19 -6.78 -8.54
C LEU A 16 -6.36 -7.86 -9.24
N SER A 17 -6.67 -8.24 -10.48
CA SER A 17 -5.92 -9.26 -11.22
C SER A 17 -4.46 -8.85 -11.52
N LEU A 18 -4.16 -7.55 -11.40
CA LEU A 18 -2.81 -7.00 -11.58
C LEU A 18 -1.89 -7.22 -10.36
N ALA A 19 -2.40 -7.76 -9.24
CA ALA A 19 -1.64 -7.89 -8.00
C ALA A 19 -0.34 -8.68 -8.14
N ASP A 20 -0.34 -9.78 -8.91
CA ASP A 20 0.87 -10.60 -9.13
C ASP A 20 1.96 -9.84 -9.90
N TRP A 21 1.56 -8.96 -10.83
CA TRP A 21 2.50 -8.10 -11.52
C TRP A 21 3.05 -7.03 -10.58
N GLY A 22 2.18 -6.36 -9.83
CA GLY A 22 2.60 -5.39 -8.81
C GLY A 22 3.57 -5.98 -7.79
N ARG A 23 3.32 -7.21 -7.33
CA ARG A 23 4.21 -7.92 -6.40
C ARG A 23 5.61 -8.14 -6.96
N LYS A 24 5.73 -8.48 -8.24
CA LYS A 24 7.03 -8.64 -8.92
C LYS A 24 7.78 -7.30 -9.01
N GLU A 25 7.09 -6.22 -9.33
CA GLU A 25 7.73 -4.91 -9.40
C GLU A 25 8.10 -4.35 -8.02
N ILE A 26 7.28 -4.59 -6.99
CA ILE A 26 7.63 -4.27 -5.59
C ILE A 26 8.92 -4.98 -5.19
N ALA A 27 9.06 -6.28 -5.49
CA ALA A 27 10.27 -7.04 -5.16
C ALA A 27 11.52 -6.49 -5.87
N ILE A 28 11.39 -5.95 -7.09
CA ILE A 28 12.49 -5.25 -7.78
C ILE A 28 12.75 -3.89 -7.12
N ALA A 29 11.71 -3.13 -6.78
CA ALA A 29 11.88 -1.83 -6.14
C ALA A 29 12.54 -1.92 -4.76
N GLU A 30 12.30 -2.99 -4.00
CA GLU A 30 12.98 -3.25 -2.73
C GLU A 30 14.52 -3.31 -2.90
N THR A 31 15.04 -3.81 -4.02
CA THR A 31 16.49 -3.82 -4.28
C THR A 31 17.07 -2.43 -4.53
N GLU A 32 16.23 -1.50 -4.99
CA GLU A 32 16.60 -0.11 -5.28
C GLU A 32 16.26 0.87 -4.13
N MET A 33 15.70 0.38 -3.02
CA MET A 33 15.28 1.19 -1.88
C MET A 33 15.98 0.77 -0.57
N PRO A 34 17.34 0.78 -0.53
CA PRO A 34 18.11 0.23 0.60
C PRO A 34 17.83 0.93 1.93
N GLY A 35 17.44 2.21 1.91
CA GLY A 35 17.08 2.94 3.13
C GLY A 35 15.86 2.35 3.83
N LEU A 36 14.79 2.04 3.09
CA LEU A 36 13.59 1.42 3.67
C LEU A 36 13.86 -0.01 4.12
N MET A 37 14.63 -0.77 3.33
CA MET A 37 14.99 -2.13 3.68
C MET A 37 15.84 -2.18 4.96
N ALA A 38 16.78 -1.24 5.12
CA ALA A 38 17.58 -1.12 6.34
C ALA A 38 16.70 -0.85 7.58
N LEU A 39 15.68 0.01 7.47
CA LEU A 39 14.74 0.27 8.56
C LEU A 39 13.95 -0.98 8.95
N ARG A 40 13.46 -1.75 7.98
CA ARG A 40 12.76 -3.02 8.24
C ARG A 40 13.66 -4.00 9.01
N VAL A 41 14.94 -4.10 8.64
CA VAL A 41 15.92 -4.95 9.34
C VAL A 41 16.24 -4.42 10.74
N GLU A 42 16.52 -3.13 10.88
CA GLU A 42 16.92 -2.51 12.15
C GLU A 42 15.84 -2.62 13.23
N TYR A 43 14.57 -2.48 12.83
CA TYR A 43 13.42 -2.48 13.73
C TYR A 43 12.61 -3.78 13.71
N LYS A 44 13.13 -4.82 13.05
CA LYS A 44 12.54 -6.15 13.07
C LYS A 44 12.29 -6.60 14.50
N ASP A 45 11.10 -7.15 14.75
CA ASP A 45 10.60 -7.62 16.05
C ASP A 45 10.43 -6.55 17.14
N LYS A 46 10.90 -5.31 16.92
CA LYS A 46 10.71 -4.19 17.87
C LYS A 46 9.32 -3.56 17.76
N ASN A 47 8.68 -3.68 16.59
CA ASN A 47 7.35 -3.13 16.28
C ASN A 47 7.15 -1.69 16.80
N PRO A 48 8.03 -0.72 16.45
CA PRO A 48 8.00 0.62 17.01
C PRO A 48 6.70 1.40 16.69
N LEU A 49 5.97 1.00 15.65
CA LEU A 49 4.71 1.61 15.24
C LEU A 49 3.49 0.82 15.71
N LYS A 50 3.66 -0.15 16.61
CA LYS A 50 2.54 -0.93 17.15
C LYS A 50 1.46 -0.03 17.75
N GLY A 51 0.24 -0.15 17.23
CA GLY A 51 -0.92 0.64 17.65
C GLY A 51 -1.04 2.00 16.96
N ALA A 52 -0.09 2.37 16.09
CA ALA A 52 -0.23 3.52 15.22
C ALA A 52 -1.24 3.22 14.11
N ARG A 53 -2.11 4.19 13.83
CA ARG A 53 -3.03 4.18 12.70
C ARG A 53 -2.65 5.33 11.76
N ILE A 54 -2.19 5.00 10.57
CA ILE A 54 -1.61 5.95 9.63
C ILE A 54 -2.53 6.08 8.42
N LEU A 55 -2.95 7.30 8.13
CA LEU A 55 -3.65 7.66 6.89
C LEU A 55 -2.62 8.24 5.92
N GLY A 56 -2.47 7.63 4.75
CA GLY A 56 -1.52 8.08 3.73
C GLY A 56 -2.22 8.63 2.50
N SER A 57 -1.77 9.79 2.01
CA SER A 57 -2.22 10.42 0.77
C SER A 57 -1.01 10.83 -0.08
N LEU A 58 -0.20 9.84 -0.44
CA LEU A 58 0.91 10.00 -1.39
C LEU A 58 0.54 9.27 -2.69
N HIS A 59 1.19 9.59 -3.80
CA HIS A 59 0.94 8.90 -5.07
C HIS A 59 1.00 7.38 -4.88
N MET A 60 -0.03 6.65 -5.30
CA MET A 60 -0.11 5.20 -5.12
C MET A 60 0.73 4.47 -6.19
N THR A 61 2.05 4.51 -6.03
CA THR A 61 3.05 3.91 -6.94
C THR A 61 3.69 2.67 -6.32
N ILE A 62 4.54 1.98 -7.10
CA ILE A 62 5.38 0.88 -6.61
C ILE A 62 6.29 1.31 -5.45
N GLN A 63 6.87 2.51 -5.53
CA GLN A 63 7.74 3.02 -4.46
C GLN A 63 6.96 3.28 -3.17
N THR A 64 5.74 3.82 -3.31
CA THR A 64 4.83 4.00 -2.16
C THR A 64 4.39 2.66 -1.58
N ALA A 65 4.19 1.62 -2.40
CA ALA A 65 3.89 0.28 -1.90
C ALA A 65 5.01 -0.25 -0.98
N VAL A 66 6.29 -0.04 -1.33
CA VAL A 66 7.43 -0.39 -0.46
C VAL A 66 7.41 0.41 0.86
N LEU A 67 7.02 1.68 0.82
CA LEU A 67 6.83 2.50 2.03
C LEU A 67 5.69 1.96 2.91
N ILE A 68 4.53 1.68 2.31
CA ILE A 68 3.35 1.14 3.01
C ILE A 68 3.71 -0.15 3.73
N GLU A 69 4.32 -1.11 3.03
CA GLU A 69 4.73 -2.39 3.60
C GLU A 69 5.80 -2.22 4.67
N THR A 70 6.67 -1.21 4.55
CA THR A 70 7.61 -0.86 5.63
C THR A 70 6.86 -0.41 6.88
N LEU A 71 5.85 0.46 6.77
CA LEU A 71 5.09 0.91 7.93
C LEU A 71 4.35 -0.26 8.60
N VAL A 72 3.79 -1.17 7.80
CA VAL A 72 3.12 -2.40 8.29
C VAL A 72 4.12 -3.34 8.99
N ASP A 73 5.28 -3.60 8.39
CA ASP A 73 6.33 -4.43 8.98
C ASP A 73 6.84 -3.86 10.32
N LEU A 74 6.77 -2.53 10.48
CA LEU A 74 7.10 -1.83 11.72
C LEU A 74 5.94 -1.80 12.74
N GLY A 75 4.79 -2.39 12.41
CA GLY A 75 3.67 -2.63 13.31
C GLY A 75 2.48 -1.67 13.17
N ALA A 76 2.47 -0.79 12.16
CA ALA A 76 1.36 0.15 11.94
C ALA A 76 0.15 -0.51 11.27
N GLU A 77 -1.04 0.00 11.58
CA GLU A 77 -2.23 -0.15 10.73
C GLU A 77 -2.28 1.04 9.75
N VAL A 78 -2.49 0.76 8.46
CA VAL A 78 -2.44 1.76 7.39
C VAL A 78 -3.72 1.75 6.57
N ARG A 79 -4.15 2.94 6.14
CA ARG A 79 -5.13 3.13 5.06
C ARG A 79 -4.56 4.13 4.07
N TRP A 80 -4.76 3.92 2.78
CA TRP A 80 -4.07 4.72 1.77
C TRP A 80 -4.97 5.17 0.62
N VAL A 81 -4.68 6.38 0.13
CA VAL A 81 -5.28 7.01 -1.05
C VAL A 81 -4.18 7.64 -1.90
N SER A 82 -4.45 7.90 -3.18
CA SER A 82 -3.55 8.72 -3.99
C SER A 82 -3.83 10.21 -3.78
N CYS A 83 -2.80 11.07 -3.79
CA CYS A 83 -2.99 12.53 -3.81
C CYS A 83 -3.03 13.14 -5.21
N ASN A 84 -3.13 12.31 -6.25
CA ASN A 84 -3.33 12.78 -7.61
C ASN A 84 -4.07 11.74 -8.45
N ILE A 85 -5.10 12.19 -9.17
CA ILE A 85 -6.02 11.37 -9.97
C ILE A 85 -5.34 10.56 -11.09
N PHE A 86 -4.12 10.90 -11.50
CA PHE A 86 -3.40 10.21 -12.58
C PHE A 86 -2.12 9.51 -12.14
N SER A 87 -1.71 9.64 -10.89
CA SER A 87 -0.40 9.15 -10.45
C SER A 87 -0.42 7.69 -10.00
N THR A 88 -1.59 7.11 -9.72
CA THR A 88 -1.72 5.71 -9.34
C THR A 88 -1.15 4.80 -10.42
N GLN A 89 -0.36 3.83 -9.97
CA GLN A 89 0.01 2.64 -10.75
C GLN A 89 -0.90 1.52 -10.29
N ASP A 90 -1.85 1.10 -11.14
CA ASP A 90 -2.96 0.22 -10.72
C ASP A 90 -2.47 -1.14 -10.23
N HIS A 91 -1.38 -1.67 -10.80
CA HIS A 91 -0.77 -2.91 -10.32
C HIS A 91 -0.13 -2.76 -8.93
N ALA A 92 0.41 -1.59 -8.59
CA ALA A 92 0.90 -1.30 -7.24
C ALA A 92 -0.26 -1.26 -6.23
N ALA A 93 -1.35 -0.56 -6.57
CA ALA A 93 -2.56 -0.50 -5.75
C ALA A 93 -3.17 -1.90 -5.56
N ALA A 94 -3.27 -2.69 -6.63
CA ALA A 94 -3.76 -4.07 -6.58
C ALA A 94 -2.91 -4.96 -5.68
N ALA A 95 -1.58 -4.85 -5.74
CA ALA A 95 -0.69 -5.65 -4.90
C ALA A 95 -0.81 -5.32 -3.41
N ILE A 96 -1.04 -4.05 -3.07
CA ILE A 96 -1.30 -3.62 -1.68
C ILE A 96 -2.67 -4.10 -1.21
N ALA A 97 -3.71 -3.94 -2.03
CA ALA A 97 -5.05 -4.44 -1.72
C ALA A 97 -5.07 -5.96 -1.50
N ALA A 98 -4.39 -6.72 -2.36
CA ALA A 98 -4.28 -8.19 -2.25
C ALA A 98 -3.54 -8.65 -1.00
N SER A 99 -2.68 -7.81 -0.41
CA SER A 99 -2.03 -8.05 0.88
C SER A 99 -2.93 -7.78 2.10
N GLY A 100 -4.19 -7.40 1.88
CA GLY A 100 -5.13 -7.10 2.97
C GLY A 100 -4.99 -5.70 3.54
N ILE A 101 -4.36 -4.77 2.81
CA ILE A 101 -4.17 -3.38 3.24
C ILE A 101 -5.21 -2.48 2.54
N PRO A 102 -5.99 -1.68 3.28
CA PRO A 102 -6.96 -0.77 2.70
C PRO A 102 -6.31 0.28 1.80
N VAL A 103 -6.66 0.23 0.51
CA VAL A 103 -6.24 1.20 -0.49
C VAL A 103 -7.42 1.58 -1.39
N PHE A 104 -7.60 2.88 -1.57
CA PHE A 104 -8.65 3.50 -2.38
C PHE A 104 -7.97 4.40 -3.40
N ALA A 105 -7.56 3.79 -4.52
CA ALA A 105 -6.80 4.49 -5.55
C ALA A 105 -6.87 3.75 -6.89
N TRP A 106 -7.11 4.49 -7.97
CA TRP A 106 -6.94 4.01 -9.34
C TRP A 106 -6.46 5.14 -10.25
N LYS A 107 -5.88 4.78 -11.40
CA LYS A 107 -5.48 5.77 -12.39
C LYS A 107 -6.71 6.27 -13.15
N GLY A 108 -6.83 7.59 -13.26
CA GLY A 108 -7.92 8.22 -13.99
C GLY A 108 -9.19 8.42 -13.17
N GLU A 109 -9.07 8.56 -11.85
CA GLU A 109 -10.17 9.00 -10.98
C GLU A 109 -10.82 10.30 -11.50
N SER A 110 -12.13 10.41 -11.33
CA SER A 110 -12.82 11.70 -11.35
C SER A 110 -12.48 12.49 -10.08
N ILE A 111 -12.77 13.80 -10.07
CA ILE A 111 -12.59 14.62 -8.86
C ILE A 111 -13.52 14.17 -7.73
N GLU A 112 -14.72 13.68 -8.05
CA GLU A 112 -15.67 13.16 -7.06
C GLU A 112 -15.16 11.86 -6.46
N GLU A 113 -14.61 10.96 -7.29
CA GLU A 113 -13.99 9.71 -6.85
C GLU A 113 -12.76 9.96 -5.98
N TYR A 114 -11.91 10.92 -6.37
CA TYR A 114 -10.73 11.32 -5.59
C TYR A 114 -11.09 11.76 -4.16
N TRP A 115 -12.12 12.60 -4.02
CA TRP A 115 -12.59 13.02 -2.70
C TRP A 115 -13.28 11.89 -1.95
N TRP A 116 -14.08 11.06 -2.61
CA TRP A 116 -14.67 9.86 -2.02
C TRP A 116 -13.62 8.90 -1.47
N CYS A 117 -12.51 8.68 -2.19
CA CYS A 117 -11.40 7.87 -1.71
C CYS A 117 -10.81 8.45 -0.41
N THR A 118 -10.79 9.77 -0.27
CA THR A 118 -10.17 10.51 0.85
C THR A 118 -11.02 10.52 2.14
N GLU A 119 -12.34 10.34 2.04
CA GLU A 119 -13.30 10.31 3.17
C GLU A 119 -13.17 9.04 4.05
#